data_AF-A0A924BC89-F1
#
_entry.id   AF-A0A924BC89-F1
#
_cell.length_a   1.000
_cell.length_b   1.000
_cell.length_c   1.000
_cell.angle_alpha   90.00
_cell.angle_beta   90.00
_cell.angle_gamma   90.00
#
_symmetry.space_group_name_H-M   'P 1'
#
loop_
_entity.id
_entity.type
_entity.pdbx_description
1 polymer ?
#
loop_
_entity_poly.entity_id
_entity_poly.type
_entity_poly.pdbx_seq_one_letter_code
_entity_poly.pdbx_strand_id
1 'polypeptide(L)' 'MTGIVTSNKMTKALVVTVYSVKVHPKYQKRFKTKKKYYAACEDSTKFYIGQTVQIIETSPVSKLIKWKIID' A
#
# COMPACT_ATOMS: atom_id res chain seq x y z
N MET A 1 -8.47 2.35 -1.78
CA MET A 1 -7.64 1.44 -2.61
C MET A 1 -7.28 0.22 -1.78
N THR A 2 -7.33 -0.99 -2.34
CA THR A 2 -6.99 -2.23 -1.62
C THR A 2 -5.55 -2.66 -1.90
N GLY A 3 -4.86 -3.19 -0.90
CA GLY A 3 -3.47 -3.61 -1.02
C GLY A 3 -3.07 -4.66 0.01
N ILE A 4 -1.85 -5.17 -0.12
CA ILE A 4 -1.31 -6.20 0.77
C ILE A 4 -0.19 -5.60 1.64
N VAL A 5 -0.25 -5.83 2.94
CA VAL A 5 0.81 -5.41 3.88
C VAL A 5 2.08 -6.19 3.59
N THR A 6 3.13 -5.47 3.20
CA THR A 6 4.44 -6.06 2.88
C THR A 6 5.43 -5.90 4.02
N SER A 7 5.30 -4.84 4.84
CA SER A 7 6.16 -4.61 6.00
C SER A 7 5.41 -3.88 7.11
N ASN A 8 5.55 -4.40 8.33
CA ASN A 8 5.05 -3.82 9.57
C ASN A 8 6.18 -3.41 10.54
N LYS A 9 7.40 -3.23 10.03
CA LYS A 9 8.59 -2.93 10.85
C LYS A 9 8.64 -1.50 11.41
N MET A 10 7.81 -0.58 10.92
CA MET A 10 7.78 0.80 11.43
C MET A 10 6.75 0.92 12.56
N THR A 11 6.98 1.86 13.48
CA THR A 11 6.13 2.01 14.68
C THR A 11 4.71 2.51 14.35
N LYS A 12 4.59 3.59 13.57
CA LYS A 12 3.29 4.25 13.27
C LYS A 12 2.90 4.22 11.78
N ALA A 13 3.46 3.28 11.05
CA ALA A 13 3.21 3.18 9.62
C ALA A 13 3.43 1.75 9.10
N LEU A 14 2.79 1.43 7.98
CA LEU A 14 2.97 0.16 7.28
C LEU A 14 3.34 0.44 5.82
N VAL A 15 4.04 -0.52 5.21
CA VAL A 15 4.27 -0.52 3.76
C VAL A 15 3.26 -1.43 3.11
N VAL A 16 2.39 -0.85 2.27
CA VAL A 16 1.35 -1.56 1.53
C VAL A 16 1.75 -1.65 0.07
N THR A 17 1.71 -2.84 -0.52
CA THR A 17 1.91 -3.04 -1.94
C THR A 17 0.56 -3.16 -2.63
N VAL A 18 0.33 -2.33 -3.65
CA VAL A 18 -0.85 -2.44 -4.51
C VAL A 18 -0.44 -2.93 -5.89
N TYR A 19 -1.17 -3.93 -6.36
CA TYR A 19 -1.00 -4.51 -7.67
C TYR A 19 -2.01 -3.89 -8.65
N SER A 20 -1.52 -3.47 -9.80
CA SER A 20 -2.34 -2.99 -10.91
C SER A 20 -1.95 -3.74 -12.18
N VAL A 21 -2.91 -4.11 -13.00
CA VAL A 21 -2.62 -4.65 -14.33
C VAL A 21 -2.44 -3.47 -15.30
N LYS A 22 -1.37 -3.51 -16.08
CA LYS A 22 -1.14 -2.59 -17.21
C LYS A 22 -1.06 -3.40 -18.50
N VAL A 23 -1.41 -2.77 -19.60
CA VAL A 23 -1.32 -3.37 -20.93
C VAL A 23 -0.12 -2.76 -21.65
N HIS A 24 0.75 -3.61 -22.22
CA HIS A 24 1.85 -3.10 -23.01
C HIS A 24 1.31 -2.49 -24.32
N PRO A 25 1.67 -1.25 -24.68
CA PRO A 25 1.04 -0.54 -25.81
C PRO A 25 1.24 -1.27 -27.15
N LYS A 26 2.48 -1.72 -27.45
CA LYS A 26 2.80 -2.44 -28.70
C LYS A 26 2.24 -3.86 -28.77
N TYR A 27 2.36 -4.63 -27.70
CA TYR A 27 2.11 -6.08 -27.70
C TYR A 27 0.73 -6.46 -27.14
N GLN A 28 -0.01 -5.51 -26.56
CA GLN A 28 -1.29 -5.71 -25.88
C GLN A 28 -1.29 -6.79 -24.78
N LYS A 29 -0.10 -7.25 -24.36
CA LYS A 29 0.07 -8.20 -23.26
C LYS A 29 -0.22 -7.52 -21.92
N ARG A 30 -1.02 -8.18 -21.09
CA ARG A 30 -1.32 -7.77 -19.72
C ARG A 30 -0.18 -8.17 -18.80
N PHE A 31 0.38 -7.20 -18.06
CA PHE A 31 1.42 -7.46 -17.06
C PHE A 31 1.04 -6.82 -15.72
N LYS A 32 1.45 -7.46 -14.61
CA LYS A 32 1.21 -6.96 -13.26
C LYS A 32 2.30 -5.95 -12.88
N THR A 33 1.89 -4.74 -12.53
CA THR A 33 2.76 -3.71 -11.95
C THR A 33 2.48 -3.59 -10.46
N LYS A 34 3.52 -3.40 -9.65
CA LYS A 34 3.39 -3.16 -8.21
C LYS A 34 3.83 -1.74 -7.87
N LYS A 35 3.10 -1.08 -6.95
CA LYS A 35 3.51 0.18 -6.33
C LYS A 35 3.46 0.02 -4.81
N LYS A 36 4.45 0.58 -4.12
CA LYS A 36 4.51 0.62 -2.67
C LYS A 36 3.98 1.95 -2.16
N TYR A 37 3.15 1.90 -1.13
CA TYR A 37 2.56 3.04 -0.47
C TYR A 37 2.86 2.98 1.03
N TYR A 38 3.15 4.13 1.62
CA TYR A 38 3.37 4.27 3.05
C TYR A 38 2.08 4.76 3.69
N ALA A 39 1.46 3.90 4.48
CA ALA A 39 0.20 4.18 5.15
C ALA A 39 0.43 4.42 6.64
N ALA A 40 -0.14 5.50 7.16
CA ALA A 40 -0.17 5.83 8.57
C ALA A 40 -1.11 4.87 9.30
N CYS A 41 -0.65 4.41 10.46
CA CYS A 41 -1.40 3.55 11.36
C CYS A 41 -1.06 3.91 12.80
N GLU A 42 -2.03 3.88 13.71
CA GLU A 42 -1.77 4.14 15.13
C GLU A 42 -1.01 2.97 15.77
N ASP A 43 -1.40 1.72 15.46
CA ASP A 43 -0.79 0.50 15.99
C ASP A 43 -0.33 -0.45 14.88
N SER A 44 0.97 -0.55 14.62
CA SER A 44 1.49 -1.44 13.57
C SER A 44 1.34 -2.93 13.89
N THR A 45 1.33 -3.31 15.16
CA THR A 45 1.23 -4.71 15.63
C THR A 45 -0.11 -5.36 15.31
N LYS A 46 -1.16 -4.56 15.06
CA LYS A 46 -2.49 -5.06 14.69
C LYS A 46 -2.55 -5.68 13.30
N PHE A 47 -1.55 -5.41 12.45
CA PHE A 47 -1.55 -5.82 11.06
C PHE A 47 -0.43 -6.83 10.78
N TYR A 48 -0.82 -7.93 10.15
CA TYR A 48 0.10 -9.00 9.78
C TYR A 48 0.61 -8.83 8.35
N ILE A 49 1.83 -9.31 8.10
CA ILE A 49 2.39 -9.36 6.74
C ILE A 49 1.56 -10.32 5.90
N GLY A 50 1.13 -9.88 4.70
CA GLY A 50 0.24 -10.63 3.83
C GLY A 50 -1.25 -10.33 4.01
N GLN A 51 -1.63 -9.56 5.04
CA GLN A 51 -3.01 -9.13 5.22
C GLN A 51 -3.45 -8.16 4.11
N THR A 52 -4.69 -8.30 3.67
CA THR A 52 -5.32 -7.34 2.75
C THR A 52 -5.90 -6.19 3.56
N VAL A 53 -5.56 -4.96 3.16
CA VAL A 53 -5.98 -3.73 3.84
C VAL A 53 -6.54 -2.72 2.84
N GLN A 54 -7.43 -1.85 3.30
CA GLN A 54 -7.93 -0.70 2.57
C GLN A 54 -7.20 0.58 3.00
N ILE A 55 -6.70 1.32 2.02
CA ILE A 55 -6.01 2.60 2.22
C ILE A 55 -6.70 3.74 1.47
N ILE A 56 -6.68 4.93 2.08
CA ILE A 56 -7.18 6.18 1.51
C ILE A 56 -6.07 7.25 1.50
N GLU A 57 -6.12 8.16 0.52
CA GLU A 57 -5.24 9.33 0.51
C GLU A 57 -5.63 10.30 1.62
N THR A 58 -4.64 10.96 2.22
CA THR A 58 -4.85 11.96 3.28
C THR A 58 -3.85 13.09 3.12
N SER A 59 -3.97 14.14 3.93
CA SER A 59 -2.93 15.17 4.05
C SER A 59 -1.59 14.50 4.36
N PRO A 60 -0.48 14.95 3.74
CA PRO A 60 0.83 14.35 3.97
C PRO A 60 1.19 14.42 5.46
N VAL A 61 1.33 13.27 6.11
CA VAL A 61 1.77 13.15 7.50
C VAL A 61 3.29 13.31 7.57
N SER A 62 3.99 12.88 6.52
CA SER A 62 5.44 13.06 6.38
C SER A 62 5.84 13.15 4.90
N LYS A 63 7.15 13.22 4.64
CA LYS A 63 7.71 13.22 3.26
C LYS A 63 7.22 12.02 2.43
N LEU A 64 7.07 10.85 3.05
CA LEU A 64 6.68 9.60 2.38
C LEU A 64 5.27 9.12 2.74
N ILE A 65 4.80 9.40 3.97
CA ILE A 65 3.52 8.91 4.48
C ILE A 65 2.41 9.87 4.05
N LYS A 66 1.56 9.41 3.13
CA LYS A 66 0.46 10.19 2.52
C LYS A 66 -0.87 9.44 2.49
N TRP A 67 -0.89 8.25 3.09
CA TRP A 67 -2.03 7.33 3.05
C TRP A 67 -2.42 6.98 4.48
N LYS A 68 -3.69 6.66 4.72
CA LYS A 68 -4.21 6.16 6.00
C LYS A 68 -4.90 4.81 5.78
N ILE A 69 -4.77 3.91 6.74
CA ILE A 69 -5.48 2.62 6.75
C ILE A 69 -6.88 2.82 7.32
N ILE A 70 -7.88 2.20 6.68
CA ILE A 70 -9.27 2.21 7.13
C ILE A 70 -9.62 0.85 7.75
N ASP A 71 -9.38 -0.22 7.00
CA ASP A 71 -9.69 -1.62 7.34
C ASP A 71 -8.53 -2.56 7.01
#